data_AF-A0A1D9D1K3-F1
#
_entry.id   AF-A0A1D9D1K3-F1
#
_cell.length_a   1.000
_cell.length_b   1.000
_cell.length_c   1.000
_cell.angle_alpha   90.00
_cell.angle_beta   90.00
_cell.angle_gamma   90.00
#
_symmetry.space_group_name_H-M   'P 1'
#
loop_
_entity.id
_entity.type
_entity.pdbx_description
1 polymer ?
#
loop_
_entity_poly.entity_id
_entity_poly.type
_entity_poly.pdbx_seq_one_letter_code
_entity_poly.pdbx_strand_id
1 'polypeptide(L)'
;MRKTDTFHDNRDIIAELKLKDSHFASIFDEHAELDQKINYLEKDLVKHASREEEIEQMKRRKLHLKDEIYKIIDKNKEQSRA
;
A
#
# COMPACT_ATOMS: atom_id res chain seq x y z
N MET A 1 -4.15 13.34 -1.53
CA MET A 1 -4.89 12.06 -1.44
C MET A 1 -5.09 11.72 0.04
N ARG A 2 -6.23 12.10 0.64
CA ARG A 2 -6.57 11.76 2.03
C ARG A 2 -7.03 10.30 2.05
N LYS A 3 -6.12 9.37 2.35
CA LYS A 3 -6.39 7.93 2.50
C LYS A 3 -5.97 7.49 3.91
N THR A 4 -6.65 8.00 4.94
CA THR A 4 -6.31 7.65 6.34
C THR A 4 -7.46 7.04 7.13
N ASP A 5 -8.70 7.08 6.64
CA ASP A 5 -9.83 6.61 7.45
C ASP A 5 -9.90 5.07 7.54
N THR A 6 -9.69 4.37 6.42
CA THR A 6 -9.90 2.92 6.36
C THR A 6 -8.74 2.09 6.92
N PHE A 7 -7.51 2.60 6.89
CA PHE A 7 -6.36 1.89 7.48
C PHE A 7 -6.37 1.97 9.01
N HIS A 8 -6.95 3.03 9.57
CA HIS A 8 -7.09 3.15 11.02
C HIS A 8 -8.10 2.15 11.57
N ASP A 9 -9.20 1.92 10.86
CA ASP A 9 -10.23 0.95 11.28
C ASP A 9 -9.75 -0.51 11.21
N ASN A 10 -8.83 -0.80 10.28
CA ASN A 10 -8.29 -2.14 10.09
C ASN A 10 -6.90 -2.33 10.73
N ARG A 11 -6.41 -1.39 11.55
CA ARG A 11 -5.02 -1.42 12.06
C ARG A 11 -4.70 -2.70 12.82
N ASP A 12 -5.62 -3.17 13.65
CA ASP A 12 -5.48 -4.41 14.42
C ASP A 12 -5.40 -5.64 13.50
N ILE A 13 -6.28 -5.71 12.50
CA ILE A 13 -6.30 -6.82 11.52
C ILE A 13 -5.03 -6.79 10.66
N ILE A 14 -4.58 -5.60 10.26
CA ILE A 14 -3.34 -5.42 9.51
C ILE A 14 -2.14 -5.87 10.34
N ALA A 15 -2.07 -5.49 11.62
CA ALA A 15 -0.99 -5.92 12.50
C ALA A 15 -0.99 -7.44 12.70
N GLU A 16 -2.17 -8.04 12.86
CA GLU A 16 -2.31 -9.49 12.97
C GLU A 16 -1.90 -10.19 11.66
N LEU A 17 -2.38 -9.73 10.51
CA LEU A 17 -2.02 -10.25 9.20
C LEU A 17 -0.54 -10.09 8.92
N LYS A 18 0.09 -8.98 9.33
CA LYS A 18 1.53 -8.79 9.15
C LYS A 18 2.37 -9.82 9.94
N LEU A 19 1.83 -10.34 11.04
CA LEU A 19 2.46 -11.38 11.85
C LEU A 19 2.12 -12.79 11.36
N LYS A 20 0.87 -13.03 10.97
CA LYS A 20 0.38 -14.35 10.53
C LYS A 20 0.69 -14.66 9.06
N ASP A 21 0.81 -13.64 8.22
CA ASP A 21 0.95 -13.74 6.78
C ASP A 21 2.19 -12.96 6.28
N SER A 22 3.27 -13.70 5.99
CA SER A 22 4.52 -13.14 5.46
C SER A 22 4.36 -12.53 4.07
N HIS A 23 3.37 -12.97 3.30
CA HIS A 23 3.07 -12.40 1.98
C HIS A 23 2.43 -11.02 2.14
N PHE A 24 1.48 -10.89 3.08
CA PHE A 24 0.91 -9.59 3.44
C PHE A 24 1.97 -8.60 3.93
N ALA A 25 2.91 -9.05 4.76
CA ALA A 25 4.01 -8.22 5.23
C ALA A 25 4.84 -7.65 4.08
N SER A 26 5.19 -8.50 3.11
CA SER A 26 5.96 -8.09 1.92
C SER A 26 5.21 -7.06 1.07
N ILE A 27 3.92 -7.28 0.80
CA ILE A 27 3.08 -6.35 0.03
C ILE A 27 2.97 -5.00 0.73
N PHE A 28 2.79 -5.01 2.06
CA PHE A 28 2.65 -3.79 2.85
C PHE A 28 3.95 -2.97 2.87
N ASP A 29 5.10 -3.64 3.01
CA ASP A 29 6.40 -2.99 2.95
C ASP A 29 6.67 -2.43 1.54
N GLU A 30 6.37 -3.19 0.48
CA GLU A 30 6.51 -2.70 -0.91
C GLU A 30 5.62 -1.47 -1.18
N HIS A 31 4.41 -1.46 -0.65
CA HIS A 31 3.51 -0.30 -0.73
C HIS A 31 4.12 0.93 -0.02
N ALA A 32 4.70 0.74 1.16
CA ALA A 32 5.35 1.81 1.93
C ALA A 32 6.60 2.35 1.22
N GLU A 33 7.43 1.45 0.67
CA GLU A 33 8.60 1.82 -0.12
C GLU A 33 8.21 2.60 -1.38
N LEU A 34 7.19 2.15 -2.10
CA LEU A 34 6.68 2.87 -3.28
C LEU A 34 6.13 4.25 -2.90
N ASP A 35 5.41 4.37 -1.78
CA ASP A 35 4.94 5.66 -1.31
C ASP A 35 6.09 6.62 -1.00
N GLN A 36 7.11 6.14 -0.28
CA GLN A 36 8.30 6.95 0.00
C GLN A 36 9.03 7.36 -1.28
N LYS A 37 9.16 6.43 -2.24
CA LYS A 37 9.82 6.68 -3.52
C LYS A 37 9.07 7.71 -4.36
N ILE A 38 7.74 7.60 -4.44
CA ILE A 38 6.88 8.59 -5.09
C ILE A 38 7.07 9.95 -4.42
N ASN A 39 6.98 10.03 -3.09
CA ASN A 39 7.13 11.29 -2.35
C ASN A 39 8.53 11.91 -2.54
N TYR A 40 9.59 11.10 -2.60
CA TYR A 40 10.94 11.58 -2.89
C TYR A 40 11.05 12.14 -4.31
N LEU A 41 10.51 11.44 -5.30
CA LEU A 41 10.51 11.87 -6.69
C LEU A 41 9.63 13.11 -6.93
N GLU A 42 8.50 13.21 -6.23
CA GLU A 42 7.62 14.39 -6.28
C GLU A 42 8.25 15.63 -5.62
N LYS A 43 9.07 15.44 -4.59
CA LYS A 43 9.85 16.54 -3.99
C LYS A 43 10.99 17.02 -4.88
N ASP A 44 11.56 16.14 -5.69
CA ASP A 44 12.67 16.42 -6.59
C ASP A 44 12.14 17.04 -7.91
N LEU A 45 11.72 18.31 -7.86
CA LEU A 45 11.10 19.08 -8.96
C LEU A 45 11.83 18.96 -10.31
N VAL A 46 13.16 18.89 -10.28
CA VAL A 46 14.01 18.78 -11.48
C VAL A 46 13.85 17.41 -12.13
N LYS A 47 13.76 16.34 -11.33
CA LYS A 47 13.55 14.97 -11.84
C LYS A 47 12.09 14.67 -12.12
N HIS A 48 11.16 15.33 -11.43
CA HIS A 48 9.73 15.13 -11.57
C HIS A 48 9.28 15.25 -13.03
N ALA A 49 9.65 16.34 -13.71
CA ALA A 49 9.25 16.58 -15.10
C ALA A 49 9.79 15.50 -16.08
N SER A 50 10.97 14.95 -15.81
CA SER A 50 11.57 13.88 -16.65
C SER A 50 11.11 12.48 -16.29
N ARG A 51 10.55 12.29 -15.08
CA ARG A 51 10.15 10.99 -14.53
C ARG A 51 8.66 10.90 -14.25
N GLU A 52 7.86 11.77 -14.84
CA GLU A 52 6.42 11.84 -14.61
C GLU A 52 5.74 10.50 -14.94
N GLU A 53 6.17 9.84 -16.02
CA GLU A 53 5.70 8.52 -16.42
C GLU A 53 6.08 7.43 -15.40
N GLU A 54 7.31 7.46 -14.85
CA GLU A 54 7.72 6.53 -13.78
C GLU A 54 6.87 6.73 -12.52
N ILE A 55 6.61 7.99 -12.14
CA ILE A 55 5.78 8.34 -10.98
C ILE A 55 4.34 7.86 -11.19
N GLU A 56 3.78 8.03 -12.39
CA GLU A 56 2.46 7.49 -12.73
C GLU A 56 2.42 5.96 -12.63
N GLN A 57 3.44 5.27 -13.15
CA GLN A 57 3.55 3.81 -13.01
C GLN A 57 3.65 3.38 -11.55
N MET A 58 4.45 4.07 -10.73
CA MET A 58 4.56 3.80 -9.30
C MET A 58 3.23 4.05 -8.58
N LYS A 59 2.51 5.11 -8.91
CA LYS A 59 1.16 5.40 -8.37
C LYS A 59 0.16 4.29 -8.72
N ARG A 60 0.20 3.78 -9.96
CA ARG A 60 -0.62 2.63 -10.39
C ARG A 60 -0.25 1.37 -9.62
N ARG A 61 1.04 1.04 -9.49
CA ARG A 61 1.49 -0.11 -8.69
C ARG A 61 1.06 0.01 -7.23
N LYS A 62 1.21 1.19 -6.63
CA LYS A 62 0.75 1.47 -5.27
C LYS A 62 -0.75 1.23 -5.12
N LEU A 63 -1.56 1.59 -6.13
CA LEU A 63 -2.99 1.28 -6.12
C LEU A 63 -3.24 -0.23 -6.16
N HIS A 64 -2.54 -0.96 -7.03
CA HIS A 64 -2.64 -2.42 -7.09
C HIS A 64 -2.26 -3.11 -5.77
N LEU A 65 -1.14 -2.72 -5.15
CA LEU A 65 -0.73 -3.26 -3.86
C LEU A 65 -1.75 -2.94 -2.77
N LYS A 66 -2.35 -1.74 -2.82
CA LYS A 66 -3.46 -1.40 -1.94
C LYS A 66 -4.62 -2.38 -2.17
N ASP A 67 -5.09 -2.58 -3.39
CA ASP A 67 -6.16 -3.54 -3.70
C ASP A 67 -5.85 -4.96 -3.18
N GLU A 68 -4.62 -5.44 -3.34
CA GLU A 68 -4.18 -6.74 -2.81
C GLU A 68 -4.27 -6.79 -1.27
N ILE A 69 -3.79 -5.75 -0.57
CA ILE A 69 -3.92 -5.62 0.89
C ILE A 69 -5.39 -5.73 1.30
N TYR A 70 -6.30 -5.06 0.60
CA TYR A 70 -7.74 -5.13 0.91
C TYR A 70 -8.32 -6.51 0.66
N LYS A 71 -7.96 -7.19 -0.44
CA LYS A 71 -8.43 -8.57 -0.68
C LYS A 71 -8.01 -9.52 0.43
N ILE A 72 -6.77 -9.39 0.93
CA ILE A 72 -6.28 -10.24 2.02
C ILE A 72 -7.04 -9.93 3.32
N ILE A 73 -7.24 -8.65 3.64
CA ILE A 73 -8.03 -8.23 4.80
C ILE A 73 -9.46 -8.75 4.72
N ASP A 74 -10.13 -8.61 3.57
CA ASP A 74 -11.51 -9.05 3.37
C ASP A 74 -11.63 -10.57 3.51
N LYS A 75 -10.73 -11.31 2.86
CA LYS A 75 -10.65 -12.77 2.96
C LYS A 75 -10.42 -13.23 4.41
N ASN A 76 -9.56 -12.53 5.16
CA ASN A 76 -9.33 -12.83 6.57
C ASN A 76 -10.58 -12.53 7.44
N LYS A 77 -11.28 -11.42 7.16
CA LYS A 77 -12.55 -11.09 7.83
C LYS A 77 -13.64 -12.13 7.57
N GLU A 78 -13.75 -12.63 6.34
CA GLU A 78 -14.68 -13.72 6.01
C GLU A 78 -14.30 -15.01 6.75
N GLN A 79 -13.00 -15.34 6.78
CA GLN A 79 -12.50 -16.54 7.43
C GLN A 79 -12.62 -16.49 8.96
N SER A 80 -12.57 -15.31 9.57
CA SER A 80 -12.81 -15.13 11.01
C SER A 80 -14.29 -15.11 11.40
N ARG A 81 -15.21 -15.03 10.42
CA ARG A 81 -16.67 -15.04 10.64
C ARG A 81 -17.32 -16.42 10.46
N ALA A 82 -16.57 -17.40 9.93
CA ALA A 82 -16.97 -18.80 9.79
C ALA A 82 -16.54 -19.61 11.02
#